data_AF-A0A1S2QVK1-F1
#
_entry.id   AF-A0A1S2QVK1-F1
#
_cell.length_a   1.000
_cell.length_b   1.000
_cell.length_c   1.000
_cell.angle_alpha   90.00
_cell.angle_beta   90.00
_cell.angle_gamma   90.00
#
_symmetry.space_group_name_H-M   'P 1'
#
loop_
_entity.id
_entity.type
_entity.pdbx_description
1 polymer ?
#
loop_
_entity_poly.entity_id
_entity_poly.type
_entity_poly.pdbx_seq_one_letter_code
_entity_poly.pdbx_strand_id
1 'polypeptide(L)'
;MGNLENEIETLKYHNQLLLNIIKNPKASLDFLYVEKNITLAEAKRVKQICEKLNKQYQIEKAEGYMNFQPLLGQLKRELNPKLSLKEFMEACMTQGEFISLMSALSKSQ
;
A
#
# COMPACT_ATOMS: atom_id res chain seq x y z
N MET A 1 -2.49 19.42 -22.48
CA MET A 1 -2.85 18.15 -23.14
C MET A 1 -3.01 16.96 -22.18
N GLY A 2 -2.69 17.06 -20.87
CA GLY A 2 -2.47 15.85 -20.05
C GLY A 2 -3.60 15.25 -19.21
N ASN A 3 -4.87 15.68 -19.29
CA ASN A 3 -5.91 15.08 -18.41
C ASN A 3 -6.44 13.74 -18.97
N LEU A 4 -6.84 13.72 -20.25
CA LEU A 4 -7.43 12.53 -20.87
C LEU A 4 -6.45 11.34 -20.94
N GLU A 5 -5.16 11.61 -21.21
CA GLU A 5 -4.12 10.57 -21.23
C GLU A 5 -3.94 9.92 -19.85
N ASN A 6 -3.95 10.72 -18.79
CA ASN A 6 -3.86 10.24 -17.41
C ASN A 6 -5.11 9.44 -17.00
N GLU A 7 -6.29 9.87 -17.43
CA GLU A 7 -7.54 9.13 -17.23
C GLU A 7 -7.49 7.79 -17.95
N ILE A 8 -7.03 7.74 -19.21
CA ILE A 8 -6.87 6.49 -19.97
C ILE A 8 -5.83 5.57 -19.31
N GLU A 9 -4.70 6.09 -18.83
CA GLU A 9 -3.70 5.29 -18.12
C GLU A 9 -4.29 4.69 -16.83
N THR A 10 -5.05 5.49 -16.08
CA THR A 10 -5.73 5.05 -14.86
C THR A 10 -6.74 3.95 -15.16
N LEU A 11 -7.56 4.12 -16.20
CA LEU A 11 -8.51 3.08 -16.64
C LEU A 11 -7.80 1.80 -17.07
N LYS A 12 -6.69 1.88 -17.82
CA LYS A 12 -5.90 0.69 -18.21
C LYS A 12 -5.34 -0.02 -16.98
N TYR A 13 -4.81 0.74 -16.02
CA TYR A 13 -4.31 0.20 -14.76
C TYR A 13 -5.42 -0.49 -13.96
N HIS A 14 -6.58 0.16 -13.78
CA HIS A 14 -7.71 -0.44 -13.06
C HIS A 14 -8.24 -1.70 -13.74
N ASN A 15 -8.27 -1.75 -15.07
CA ASN A 15 -8.64 -2.99 -15.77
C ASN A 15 -7.68 -4.15 -15.45
N GLN A 16 -6.37 -3.89 -15.30
CA GLN A 16 -5.41 -4.91 -14.88
C GLN A 16 -5.69 -5.38 -13.44
N LEU A 17 -5.99 -4.46 -12.53
CA LEU A 17 -6.35 -4.78 -11.14
C LEU A 17 -7.65 -5.60 -11.07
N LEU A 18 -8.68 -5.19 -11.80
CA LEU A 18 -9.97 -5.90 -11.88
C LEU A 18 -9.80 -7.35 -12.37
N LEU A 19 -8.94 -7.57 -13.37
CA LEU A 19 -8.62 -8.93 -13.82
C LEU A 19 -7.96 -9.77 -12.71
N ASN A 20 -7.11 -9.17 -11.87
CA ASN A 20 -6.55 -9.87 -10.72
C ASN A 20 -7.61 -10.16 -9.66
N ILE A 21 -8.49 -9.20 -9.35
CA ILE A 21 -9.60 -9.36 -8.39
C ILE A 21 -10.51 -10.53 -8.78
N ILE A 22 -10.84 -10.67 -10.07
CA ILE A 22 -11.66 -11.80 -10.56
C ILE A 22 -10.94 -13.14 -10.35
N LYS A 23 -9.62 -13.18 -10.52
CA LYS A 23 -8.81 -14.41 -10.43
C LYS A 23 -8.38 -14.75 -9.00
N ASN A 24 -8.29 -13.75 -8.13
CA ASN A 24 -7.71 -13.85 -6.80
C ASN A 24 -8.63 -13.20 -5.77
N PRO A 25 -9.38 -13.99 -4.98
CA PRO A 25 -10.28 -13.45 -3.96
C PRO A 25 -9.56 -12.72 -2.82
N LYS A 26 -8.23 -12.81 -2.73
CA LYS A 26 -7.41 -12.08 -1.75
C LYS A 26 -6.85 -10.77 -2.28
N ALA A 27 -7.17 -10.34 -3.50
CA ALA A 27 -6.67 -9.10 -4.11
C ALA A 27 -7.31 -7.83 -3.51
N SER A 28 -7.31 -7.71 -2.18
CA SER A 28 -7.98 -6.63 -1.44
C SER A 28 -7.28 -5.29 -1.61
N LEU A 29 -5.96 -5.25 -1.81
CA LEU A 29 -5.25 -4.00 -2.09
C LEU A 29 -5.54 -3.50 -3.50
N ASP A 30 -5.62 -4.41 -4.48
CA ASP A 30 -6.03 -4.10 -5.84
C ASP A 30 -7.47 -3.57 -5.86
N PHE A 31 -8.38 -4.20 -5.10
CA PHE A 31 -9.75 -3.71 -4.93
C PHE A 31 -9.78 -2.30 -4.35
N LEU A 32 -9.02 -2.06 -3.27
CA LEU A 32 -8.95 -0.76 -2.63
C LEU A 32 -8.42 0.32 -3.59
N TYR A 33 -7.43 -0.01 -4.43
CA TYR A 33 -6.90 0.92 -5.43
C TYR A 33 -7.91 1.29 -6.51
N VAL A 34 -8.74 0.34 -6.96
CA VAL A 34 -9.84 0.64 -7.88
C VAL A 34 -10.91 1.48 -7.18
N GLU A 35 -11.34 1.07 -5.99
CA GLU A 35 -12.41 1.76 -5.22
C GLU A 35 -12.07 3.21 -4.91
N LYS A 36 -10.82 3.49 -4.51
CA LYS A 36 -10.36 4.84 -4.15
C LYS A 36 -9.83 5.64 -5.33
N ASN A 37 -9.98 5.14 -6.56
CA ASN A 37 -9.48 5.76 -7.79
C ASN A 37 -7.99 6.15 -7.68
N ILE A 38 -7.17 5.18 -7.27
CA ILE A 38 -5.72 5.32 -7.20
C ILE A 38 -5.14 5.17 -8.59
N THR A 39 -4.44 6.19 -9.06
CA THR A 39 -3.74 6.16 -10.34
C THR A 39 -2.49 5.27 -10.28
N LEU A 40 -1.96 4.86 -11.43
CA LEU A 40 -0.71 4.09 -11.49
C LEU A 40 0.45 4.82 -10.81
N ALA A 41 0.56 6.13 -11.01
CA ALA A 41 1.60 6.96 -10.40
C ALA A 41 1.47 7.00 -8.87
N GLU A 42 0.25 7.14 -8.35
CA GLU A 42 -0.01 7.11 -6.90
C GLU A 42 0.30 5.73 -6.30
N ALA A 43 -0.12 4.64 -6.94
CA ALA A 43 0.17 3.27 -6.49
C ALA A 43 1.69 3.02 -6.44
N LYS A 44 2.44 3.46 -7.46
CA LYS A 44 3.91 3.38 -7.48
C LYS A 44 4.53 4.13 -6.30
N ARG A 45 4.06 5.33 -5.98
CA ARG A 45 4.55 6.09 -4.81
C ARG A 45 4.25 5.37 -3.50
N VAL A 46 3.03 4.85 -3.32
CA VAL A 46 2.66 4.06 -2.13
C VAL A 46 3.56 2.83 -1.99
N LYS A 47 3.83 2.12 -3.09
CA LYS A 47 4.74 0.98 -3.09
C LYS A 47 6.17 1.37 -2.67
N GLN A 48 6.70 2.47 -3.21
CA GLN A 48 8.03 2.97 -2.86
C GLN A 48 8.14 3.33 -1.36
N ILE A 49 7.09 3.93 -0.79
CA ILE A 49 7.03 4.21 0.66
C ILE A 49 7.11 2.90 1.44
N CYS A 50 6.34 1.88 1.05
CA CYS A 50 6.33 0.59 1.72
C CYS A 50 7.68 -0.14 1.59
N GLU A 51 8.33 -0.09 0.43
CA GLU A 51 9.67 -0.68 0.21
C GLU A 51 10.72 -0.02 1.11
N LYS A 52 10.72 1.32 1.19
CA LYS A 52 11.60 2.08 2.06
C LYS A 52 11.38 1.72 3.53
N LEU A 53 10.13 1.74 3.99
CA LEU A 53 9.78 1.42 5.37
C LEU A 53 10.06 -0.04 5.72
N ASN A 54 9.82 -0.97 4.80
CA ASN A 54 10.12 -2.38 5.01
C ASN A 54 11.62 -2.61 5.13
N LYS A 55 12.45 -1.94 4.30
CA LYS A 55 13.90 -2.00 4.44
C LYS A 55 14.36 -1.49 5.80
N GLN A 56 13.84 -0.34 6.23
CA GLN A 56 14.15 0.22 7.54
C GLN A 56 13.71 -0.71 8.69
N TYR A 57 12.51 -1.28 8.60
CA TYR A 57 11.98 -2.25 9.55
C TYR A 57 12.89 -3.49 9.68
N GLN A 58 13.41 -4.04 8.57
CA GLN A 58 14.31 -5.20 8.65
C GLN A 58 15.62 -4.86 9.36
N ILE A 59 16.16 -3.64 9.15
CA ILE A 59 17.37 -3.16 9.83
C ILE A 59 17.11 -3.01 11.33
N GLU A 60 16.07 -2.25 11.71
CA GLU A 60 15.71 -2.01 13.11
C GLU A 60 15.43 -3.34 13.84
N LYS A 61 14.74 -4.28 13.19
CA LYS A 61 14.48 -5.61 13.74
C LYS A 61 15.76 -6.41 13.97
N ALA A 62 16.71 -6.37 13.02
CA ALA A 62 18.00 -7.05 13.15
C ALA A 62 18.86 -6.45 14.28
N GLU A 63 18.70 -5.16 14.54
CA GLU A 63 19.34 -4.43 15.65
C GLU A 63 18.62 -4.64 17.00
N GLY A 64 17.51 -5.39 17.03
CA GLY A 64 16.79 -5.74 18.26
C GLY A 64 15.73 -4.73 18.70
N TYR A 65 15.35 -3.78 17.83
CA TYR A 65 14.26 -2.85 18.14
C TYR A 65 12.92 -3.60 18.23
N MET A 66 12.11 -3.20 19.21
CA MET A 66 10.77 -3.78 19.46
C MET A 66 9.63 -2.79 19.21
N ASN A 67 9.93 -1.49 19.10
CA ASN A 67 8.94 -0.44 18.90
C ASN A 67 9.08 0.19 17.52
N PHE A 68 8.03 0.09 16.71
CA PHE A 68 7.99 0.60 15.34
C PHE A 68 7.04 1.78 15.17
N GLN A 69 6.67 2.46 16.26
CA GLN A 69 5.89 3.70 16.24
C GLN A 69 6.43 4.77 15.30
N PRO A 70 7.76 5.03 15.20
CA PRO A 70 8.30 5.98 14.23
C PRO A 70 7.95 5.62 12.78
N LEU A 71 8.02 4.33 12.43
CA LEU A 71 7.67 3.83 11.09
C LEU A 71 6.16 3.95 10.82
N LEU A 72 5.32 3.67 11.82
CA LEU A 72 3.87 3.87 11.71
C LEU A 72 3.53 5.35 11.50
N GLY A 73 4.16 6.23 12.27
CA GLY A 73 4.02 7.67 12.13
C GLY A 73 4.46 8.17 10.74
N GLN A 74 5.53 7.59 10.19
CA GLN A 74 5.98 7.90 8.84
C GLN A 74 5.00 7.41 7.78
N LEU A 75 4.52 6.17 7.88
CA LEU A 75 3.51 5.64 6.97
C LEU A 75 2.26 6.53 6.98
N LYS A 76 1.76 6.92 8.16
CA LYS A 76 0.59 7.79 8.29
C LYS A 76 0.77 9.15 7.61
N ARG A 77 1.97 9.73 7.63
CA ARG A 77 2.26 11.03 7.00
C ARG A 77 2.43 10.95 5.48
N GLU A 78 3.02 9.85 4.99
CA GLU A 78 3.38 9.72 3.57
C GLU A 78 2.31 8.99 2.75
N LEU A 79 1.40 8.24 3.38
CA LEU A 79 0.34 7.52 2.70
C LEU A 79 -0.55 8.47 1.88
N ASN A 80 -0.98 8.00 0.70
CA ASN A 80 -1.90 8.76 -0.14
C ASN A 80 -3.17 9.12 0.65
N PRO A 81 -3.63 10.39 0.66
CA PRO A 81 -4.78 10.83 1.46
C PRO A 81 -6.10 10.18 1.06
N LYS A 82 -6.20 9.56 -0.12
CA LYS A 82 -7.35 8.76 -0.55
C LYS A 82 -7.46 7.42 0.19
N LEU A 83 -6.40 7.00 0.90
CA LEU A 83 -6.31 5.72 1.58
C LEU A 83 -6.37 5.91 3.10
N SER A 84 -7.28 5.20 3.76
CA SER A 84 -7.25 5.04 5.21
C SER A 84 -6.06 4.17 5.60
N LEU A 85 -5.31 4.57 6.64
CA LEU A 85 -4.18 3.80 7.15
C LEU A 85 -4.61 2.38 7.56
N LYS A 86 -5.77 2.26 8.22
CA LYS A 86 -6.30 0.97 8.67
C LYS A 86 -6.67 0.09 7.49
N GLU A 87 -7.50 0.59 6.58
CA GLU A 87 -7.96 -0.14 5.38
C GLU A 87 -6.76 -0.58 4.52
N PHE A 88 -5.78 0.31 4.34
CA PHE A 88 -4.58 0.04 3.58
C PHE A 88 -3.74 -1.10 4.18
N MET A 89 -3.46 -1.06 5.49
CA MET A 89 -2.68 -2.10 6.15
C MET A 89 -3.40 -3.46 6.12
N GLU A 90 -4.71 -3.47 6.37
CA GLU A 90 -5.54 -4.68 6.29
C GLU A 90 -5.55 -5.26 4.87
N ALA A 91 -5.70 -4.41 3.85
CA ALA A 91 -5.68 -4.83 2.45
C ALA A 91 -4.31 -5.38 2.03
N CYS A 92 -3.20 -4.77 2.47
CA CYS A 92 -1.85 -5.28 2.25
C CYS A 92 -1.67 -6.67 2.87
N MET A 93 -2.03 -6.84 4.14
CA MET A 93 -1.92 -8.12 4.83
C MET A 93 -2.78 -9.21 4.17
N THR A 94 -3.99 -8.87 3.75
CA THR A 94 -4.91 -9.81 3.09
C THR A 94 -4.37 -10.27 1.73
N GLN A 95 -3.83 -9.33 0.94
CA GLN A 95 -3.23 -9.61 -0.35
C GLN A 95 -1.85 -10.29 -0.25
N GLY A 96 -1.23 -10.26 0.93
CA GLY A 96 0.09 -10.86 1.18
C GLY A 96 1.26 -9.93 0.91
N GLU A 97 1.01 -8.62 0.84
CA GLU A 97 2.01 -7.58 0.58
C GLU A 97 2.57 -7.03 1.89
N PHE A 98 3.90 -6.90 1.98
CA PHE A 98 4.62 -6.33 3.13
C PHE A 98 4.19 -6.89 4.50
N ILE A 99 3.79 -8.18 4.57
CA ILE A 99 3.14 -8.78 5.74
C ILE A 99 3.89 -8.52 7.05
N SER A 100 5.22 -8.72 7.07
CA SER A 100 6.01 -8.53 8.29
C SER A 100 6.01 -7.09 8.80
N LEU A 101 6.12 -6.11 7.89
CA LEU A 101 6.01 -4.70 8.23
C LEU A 101 4.61 -4.40 8.76
N MET A 102 3.56 -4.72 8.00
CA MET A 102 2.18 -4.38 8.37
C MET A 102 1.76 -5.02 9.69
N SER A 103 2.20 -6.25 9.96
CA SER A 103 1.96 -6.96 11.23
C SER A 103 2.69 -6.32 12.41
N ALA A 104 3.85 -5.70 12.20
CA ALA A 104 4.57 -4.99 13.25
C ALA A 104 3.94 -3.61 13.53
N LEU A 105 3.51 -2.92 12.47
CA LEU A 105 2.85 -1.62 12.57
C LEU A 105 1.47 -1.71 13.23
N SER A 106 0.69 -2.77 12.95
CA SER A 106 -0.63 -2.96 13.57
C SER A 106 -0.56 -3.18 15.08
N LYS A 107 0.49 -3.86 15.58
CA LYS A 107 0.73 -4.04 17.02
C LYS A 107 1.19 -2.78 17.74
N SER A 108 1.61 -1.77 16.98
CA SER A 108 2.05 -0.51 17.55
C SER A 108 0.87 0.39 17.90
N GLN A 109 -0.30 0.26 17.25
CA GLN A 109 -1.47 1.14 17.42
C GLN A 109 -1.95 1.31 18.87
#